data_AF-A0A7I6N0E5-F1
#
_entry.id   AF-A0A7I6N0E5-F1
#
_cell.length_a   1.000
_cell.length_b   1.000
_cell.length_c   1.000
_cell.angle_alpha   90.00
_cell.angle_beta   90.00
_cell.angle_gamma   90.00
#
_symmetry.space_group_name_H-M   'P 1'
#
loop_
_entity.id
_entity.type
_entity.pdbx_description
1 polymer ?
#
loop_
_entity_poly.entity_id
_entity_poly.type
_entity_poly.pdbx_seq_one_letter_code
_entity_poly.pdbx_strand_id
1 'polypeptide(L)'
;KYPQIKQLFGHDWRTKYVVTAVVVLQTYCALYVAPTLDWTWFVALAYFVGGTSNHAMMLGMHELSHNLGFKRQIWNRIFGIVANLPIGVPSSVSFKRYHMEHHRYQGEEGVDVDLPTQLEGKLFNNTFTKFLFVCFQVFFYAFRPVVVNPKKPGLWELYNWLACVSYNLAIFHFGGPWALFYLLVGTLLGSGLHPVAGHFIAEHYVFILGYETYSYYGILNWLTFNV
;
A
#
# COMPACT_ATOMS: atom_id res chain seq x y z
N LYS A 1 11.43 -31.36 6.14
CA LYS A 1 12.85 -30.95 5.97
C LYS A 1 13.27 -29.87 6.97
N TYR A 2 12.44 -28.86 7.31
CA TYR A 2 12.79 -27.81 8.28
C TYR A 2 11.67 -27.55 9.32
N PRO A 3 11.59 -28.32 10.41
CA PRO A 3 10.52 -28.17 11.42
C PRO A 3 10.58 -26.84 12.17
N GLN A 4 11.75 -26.20 12.26
CA GLN A 4 11.93 -24.91 12.92
C GLN A 4 11.12 -23.78 12.26
N ILE A 5 10.80 -23.90 10.96
CA ILE A 5 9.96 -22.93 10.25
C ILE A 5 8.56 -22.85 10.89
N LYS A 6 8.06 -23.97 11.43
CA LYS A 6 6.75 -23.98 12.10
C LYS A 6 6.71 -23.10 13.35
N GLN A 7 7.86 -22.80 13.96
CA GLN A 7 7.94 -21.89 15.11
C GLN A 7 7.70 -20.43 14.71
N LEU A 8 7.86 -20.10 13.42
CA LEU A 8 7.61 -18.77 12.87
C LEU A 8 6.14 -18.58 12.47
N PHE A 9 5.33 -19.64 12.49
CA PHE A 9 3.91 -19.55 12.14
C PHE A 9 3.15 -18.89 13.27
N GLY A 10 2.41 -17.84 12.94
CA GLY A 10 1.54 -17.17 13.90
C GLY A 10 1.40 -15.69 13.57
N HIS A 11 1.00 -14.94 14.59
CA HIS A 11 0.79 -13.51 14.47
C HIS A 11 2.05 -12.76 14.91
N ASP A 12 2.40 -11.70 14.19
CA ASP A 12 3.43 -10.76 14.64
C ASP A 12 2.82 -9.72 15.58
N TRP A 13 3.20 -9.81 16.85
CA TRP A 13 2.73 -8.88 17.88
C TRP A 13 3.26 -7.45 17.69
N ARG A 14 4.31 -7.26 16.89
CA ARG A 14 4.95 -5.96 16.63
C ARG A 14 4.17 -5.12 15.63
N THR A 15 3.40 -5.73 14.73
CA THR A 15 2.63 -5.04 13.67
C THR A 15 1.83 -3.87 14.22
N LYS A 16 1.15 -4.05 15.36
CA LYS A 16 0.35 -2.99 15.98
C LYS A 16 1.17 -1.78 16.42
N TYR A 17 2.38 -2.00 16.95
CA TYR A 17 3.23 -0.91 17.41
C TYR A 17 3.86 -0.16 16.23
N VAL A 18 4.31 -0.89 15.21
CA VAL A 18 4.91 -0.30 14.00
C VAL A 18 3.90 0.54 13.25
N VAL A 19 2.70 0.00 12.96
CA VAL A 19 1.64 0.76 12.28
C VAL A 19 1.24 2.00 13.08
N THR A 20 1.00 1.87 14.39
CA THR A 20 0.64 3.04 15.20
C THR A 20 1.74 4.09 15.19
N ALA A 21 3.01 3.70 15.32
CA ALA A 21 4.13 4.63 15.28
C ALA A 21 4.23 5.37 13.94
N VAL A 22 4.08 4.66 12.82
CA VAL A 22 4.14 5.28 11.47
C VAL A 22 2.95 6.19 11.21
N VAL A 23 1.73 5.81 11.61
CA VAL A 23 0.54 6.67 11.50
C VAL A 23 0.72 7.95 12.32
N VAL A 24 1.22 7.84 13.55
CA VAL A 24 1.50 9.01 14.41
C VAL A 24 2.59 9.89 13.79
N LEU A 25 3.66 9.30 13.26
CA LEU A 25 4.73 10.04 12.57
C LEU A 25 4.17 10.80 11.36
N GLN A 26 3.41 10.13 10.50
CA GLN A 26 2.81 10.76 9.32
C GLN A 26 1.83 11.87 9.69
N THR A 27 1.01 11.66 10.72
CA THR A 27 0.11 12.69 11.26
C THR A 27 0.89 13.90 11.75
N TYR A 28 1.95 13.67 12.52
CA TYR A 28 2.81 14.74 13.04
C TYR A 28 3.50 15.52 11.92
N CYS A 29 4.12 14.82 10.96
CA CYS A 29 4.77 15.44 9.81
C CYS A 29 3.77 16.25 8.99
N ALA A 30 2.58 15.71 8.73
CA ALA A 30 1.55 16.40 7.98
C ALA A 30 1.08 17.69 8.67
N LEU A 31 0.81 17.65 9.99
CA LEU A 31 0.24 18.79 10.70
C LEU A 31 1.26 19.86 11.09
N TYR A 32 2.47 19.47 11.47
CA TYR A 32 3.41 20.37 12.14
C TYR A 32 4.69 20.66 11.35
N VAL A 33 5.02 19.83 10.36
CA VAL A 33 6.30 19.95 9.63
C VAL A 33 6.05 20.38 8.19
N ALA A 34 5.30 19.60 7.42
CA ALA A 34 5.07 19.85 6.01
C ALA A 34 4.55 21.27 5.69
N PRO A 35 3.62 21.86 6.47
CA PRO A 35 3.11 23.21 6.19
C PRO A 35 4.13 24.34 6.42
N THR A 36 5.23 24.07 7.13
CA THR A 36 6.24 25.08 7.48
C THR A 36 7.47 25.06 6.57
N LEU A 37 7.56 24.10 5.65
CA LEU A 37 8.72 23.92 4.79
C LEU A 37 8.58 24.71 3.49
N ASP A 38 9.72 25.17 2.95
CA ASP A 38 9.79 25.57 1.55
C ASP A 38 9.66 24.36 0.61
N TRP A 39 9.51 24.63 -0.68
CA TRP A 39 9.26 23.58 -1.67
C TRP A 39 10.35 22.49 -1.71
N THR A 40 11.63 22.86 -1.60
CA THR A 40 12.73 21.89 -1.69
C THR A 40 12.69 20.93 -0.50
N TRP A 41 12.54 21.45 0.71
CA TRP A 41 12.45 20.61 1.90
C TRP A 41 11.13 19.85 2.00
N PHE A 42 10.03 20.43 1.50
CA PHE A 42 8.75 19.73 1.38
C PHE A 42 8.88 18.49 0.49
N VAL A 43 9.49 18.62 -0.69
CA VAL A 43 9.71 17.49 -1.60
C VAL A 43 10.62 16.44 -0.97
N ALA A 44 11.68 16.86 -0.27
CA ALA A 44 12.57 15.94 0.44
C ALA A 44 11.82 15.16 1.55
N LEU A 45 11.03 15.86 2.38
CA LEU A 45 10.21 15.23 3.42
C LEU A 45 9.18 14.27 2.82
N ALA A 46 8.49 14.69 1.76
CA ALA A 46 7.51 13.92 1.02
C ALA A 46 8.10 12.63 0.44
N TYR A 47 9.29 12.70 -0.14
CA TYR A 47 9.93 11.53 -0.74
C TYR A 47 10.47 10.57 0.32
N PHE A 48 11.39 11.04 1.17
CA PHE A 48 12.13 10.17 2.08
C PHE A 48 11.30 9.67 3.26
N VAL A 49 10.47 10.55 3.84
CA VAL A 49 9.64 10.20 5.01
C VAL A 49 8.25 9.79 4.55
N GLY A 50 7.58 10.62 3.75
CA GLY A 50 6.21 10.35 3.27
C GLY A 50 6.14 9.09 2.41
N GLY A 51 6.96 9.00 1.36
CA GLY A 51 7.05 7.87 0.45
C GLY A 51 7.34 6.56 1.17
N THR A 52 8.42 6.51 1.95
CA THR A 52 8.78 5.33 2.74
C THR A 52 7.67 4.94 3.72
N SER A 53 7.12 5.89 4.48
CA SER A 53 6.09 5.62 5.49
C SER A 53 4.78 5.13 4.88
N ASN A 54 4.30 5.77 3.81
CA ASN A 54 3.06 5.38 3.15
C ASN A 54 3.20 4.02 2.48
N HIS A 55 4.36 3.74 1.88
CA HIS A 55 4.65 2.41 1.38
C HIS A 55 4.67 1.37 2.50
N ALA A 56 5.33 1.65 3.63
CA ALA A 56 5.31 0.78 4.79
C ALA A 56 3.87 0.55 5.30
N MET A 57 2.98 1.53 5.21
CA MET A 57 1.57 1.36 5.55
C MET A 57 0.78 0.52 4.54
N MET A 58 1.08 0.59 3.25
CA MET A 58 0.54 -0.34 2.26
C MET A 58 0.93 -1.79 2.59
N LEU A 59 2.19 -2.03 2.95
CA LEU A 59 2.65 -3.34 3.38
C LEU A 59 2.09 -3.75 4.76
N GLY A 60 1.88 -2.79 5.66
CA GLY A 60 1.17 -3.04 6.92
C GLY A 60 -0.27 -3.49 6.66
N MET A 61 -0.96 -2.85 5.72
CA MET A 61 -2.28 -3.30 5.27
C MET A 61 -2.22 -4.68 4.62
N HIS A 62 -1.18 -4.98 3.84
CA HIS A 62 -0.92 -6.32 3.29
C HIS A 62 -0.88 -7.39 4.40
N GLU A 63 -0.04 -7.22 5.41
CA GLU A 63 0.07 -8.18 6.52
C GLU A 63 -1.24 -8.35 7.31
N LEU A 64 -1.96 -7.24 7.51
CA LEU A 64 -3.27 -7.25 8.19
C LEU A 64 -4.36 -7.91 7.33
N SER A 65 -4.22 -7.88 6.01
CA SER A 65 -5.14 -8.57 5.09
C SER A 65 -5.06 -10.09 5.29
N HIS A 66 -3.87 -10.63 5.53
CA HIS A 66 -3.60 -12.03 5.87
C HIS A 66 -3.97 -12.41 7.31
N ASN A 67 -4.46 -11.46 8.10
CA ASN A 67 -4.76 -11.61 9.53
C ASN A 67 -3.54 -11.92 10.42
N LEU A 68 -2.35 -11.46 10.02
CA LEU A 68 -1.11 -11.77 10.75
C LEU A 68 -0.82 -10.80 11.91
N GLY A 69 -1.54 -9.68 12.05
CA GLY A 69 -1.33 -8.75 13.16
C GLY A 69 -2.05 -9.12 14.47
N PHE A 70 -3.21 -9.79 14.39
CA PHE A 70 -4.03 -10.13 15.56
C PHE A 70 -4.69 -11.50 15.45
N LYS A 71 -4.91 -12.15 16.61
CA LYS A 71 -5.62 -13.44 16.70
C LYS A 71 -7.06 -13.39 16.17
N ARG A 72 -7.79 -12.30 16.40
CA ARG A 72 -9.16 -12.14 15.90
C ARG A 72 -9.15 -11.35 14.59
N GLN A 73 -9.78 -11.90 13.56
CA GLN A 73 -9.83 -11.31 12.22
C GLN A 73 -10.41 -9.88 12.22
N ILE A 74 -11.39 -9.59 13.09
CA ILE A 74 -12.00 -8.27 13.20
C ILE A 74 -10.98 -7.18 13.56
N TRP A 75 -10.02 -7.48 14.44
CA TRP A 75 -8.99 -6.53 14.83
C TRP A 75 -8.02 -6.24 13.69
N ASN A 76 -7.68 -7.25 12.88
CA ASN A 76 -6.89 -7.01 11.68
C ASN A 76 -7.62 -6.11 10.67
N ARG A 77 -8.94 -6.30 10.51
CA ARG A 77 -9.74 -5.46 9.60
C ARG A 77 -9.80 -4.01 10.09
N ILE A 78 -10.12 -3.79 11.37
CA ILE A 78 -10.17 -2.44 11.97
C ILE A 78 -8.80 -1.77 11.87
N PHE A 79 -7.74 -2.51 12.21
CA PHE A 79 -6.40 -1.96 12.23
C PHE A 79 -5.81 -1.76 10.82
N GLY A 80 -6.29 -2.52 9.82
CA GLY A 80 -6.03 -2.24 8.41
C GLY A 80 -6.58 -0.88 7.98
N ILE A 81 -7.77 -0.50 8.46
CA ILE A 81 -8.33 0.85 8.24
C ILE A 81 -7.44 1.92 8.91
N VAL A 82 -6.88 1.63 10.09
CA VAL A 82 -5.91 2.54 10.76
C VAL A 82 -4.64 2.71 9.94
N ALA A 83 -4.05 1.62 9.45
CA ALA A 83 -2.89 1.67 8.54
C ALA A 83 -3.19 2.46 7.26
N ASN A 84 -4.45 2.45 6.79
CA ASN A 84 -4.86 3.17 5.60
C ASN A 84 -4.89 4.69 5.75
N LEU A 85 -5.07 5.22 6.97
CA LEU A 85 -5.29 6.66 7.19
C LEU A 85 -4.24 7.57 6.52
N PRO A 86 -2.92 7.38 6.71
CA PRO A 86 -1.90 8.24 6.09
C PRO A 86 -1.79 8.07 4.56
N ILE A 87 -2.36 7.01 3.98
CA ILE A 87 -2.38 6.83 2.51
C ILE A 87 -3.30 7.86 1.85
N GLY A 88 -4.33 8.33 2.57
CA GLY A 88 -5.25 9.38 2.11
C GLY A 88 -6.30 8.92 1.09
N VAL A 89 -6.32 7.65 0.71
CA VAL A 89 -7.34 7.05 -0.18
C VAL A 89 -7.89 5.78 0.45
N PRO A 90 -9.22 5.62 0.58
CA PRO A 90 -9.81 4.46 1.24
C PRO A 90 -9.62 3.20 0.37
N SER A 91 -8.77 2.30 0.83
CA SER A 91 -8.38 1.11 0.07
C SER A 91 -8.27 -0.16 0.91
N SER A 92 -8.07 -0.11 2.22
CA SER A 92 -7.77 -1.31 3.05
C SER A 92 -8.76 -2.46 2.90
N VAL A 93 -10.07 -2.19 3.00
CA VAL A 93 -11.09 -3.24 2.92
C VAL A 93 -11.20 -3.82 1.52
N SER A 94 -11.22 -2.97 0.50
CA SER A 94 -11.26 -3.39 -0.90
C SER A 94 -9.99 -4.16 -1.28
N PHE A 95 -8.83 -3.64 -0.88
CA PHE A 95 -7.52 -4.26 -1.07
C PHE A 95 -7.55 -5.68 -0.53
N LYS A 96 -7.91 -5.90 0.74
CA LYS A 96 -8.02 -7.25 1.32
C LYS A 96 -8.89 -8.17 0.47
N ARG A 97 -10.02 -7.69 -0.05
CA ARG A 97 -10.95 -8.51 -0.85
C ARG A 97 -10.36 -8.93 -2.20
N TYR A 98 -9.65 -8.03 -2.89
CA TYR A 98 -8.98 -8.36 -4.15
C TYR A 98 -7.70 -9.18 -3.91
N HIS A 99 -6.91 -8.79 -2.92
CA HIS A 99 -5.67 -9.48 -2.52
C HIS A 99 -5.88 -10.95 -2.17
N MET A 100 -6.93 -11.27 -1.40
CA MET A 100 -7.22 -12.68 -1.08
C MET A 100 -7.65 -13.50 -2.30
N GLU A 101 -8.21 -12.86 -3.34
CA GLU A 101 -8.49 -13.53 -4.61
C GLU A 101 -7.24 -13.70 -5.45
N HIS A 102 -6.37 -12.69 -5.51
CA HIS A 102 -5.04 -12.80 -6.12
C HIS A 102 -4.28 -14.00 -5.55
N HIS A 103 -4.19 -14.15 -4.22
CA HIS A 103 -3.53 -15.31 -3.60
C HIS A 103 -4.21 -16.65 -3.89
N ARG A 104 -5.50 -16.67 -4.17
CA ARG A 104 -6.28 -17.90 -4.39
C ARG A 104 -6.33 -18.33 -5.85
N TYR A 105 -6.33 -17.35 -6.76
CA TYR A 105 -6.54 -17.49 -8.20
C TYR A 105 -5.41 -16.78 -8.96
N GLN A 106 -4.19 -16.86 -8.43
CA GLN A 106 -3.03 -16.16 -8.97
C GLN A 106 -2.83 -16.49 -10.45
N GLY A 107 -2.70 -15.45 -11.28
CA GLY A 107 -2.53 -15.63 -12.73
C GLY A 107 -3.81 -15.94 -13.51
N GLU A 108 -4.99 -16.02 -12.87
CA GLU A 108 -6.27 -16.28 -13.55
C GLU A 108 -6.83 -14.99 -14.16
N GLU A 109 -6.85 -14.93 -15.51
CA GLU A 109 -7.32 -13.75 -16.26
C GLU A 109 -8.77 -13.39 -15.89
N GLY A 110 -9.00 -12.11 -15.58
CA GLY A 110 -10.32 -11.59 -15.21
C GLY A 110 -10.72 -11.80 -13.74
N VAL A 111 -9.97 -12.62 -12.98
CA VAL A 111 -10.15 -12.80 -11.53
C VAL A 111 -9.02 -12.11 -10.77
N ASP A 112 -7.78 -12.45 -11.11
CA ASP A 112 -6.59 -11.79 -10.60
C ASP A 112 -6.43 -10.41 -11.24
N VAL A 113 -6.77 -9.39 -10.45
CA VAL A 113 -6.76 -7.99 -10.87
C VAL A 113 -5.36 -7.36 -10.81
N ASP A 114 -4.35 -8.09 -10.34
CA ASP A 114 -2.97 -7.61 -10.35
C ASP A 114 -2.32 -7.84 -11.72
N LEU A 115 -2.89 -8.74 -12.54
CA LEU A 115 -2.52 -8.90 -13.94
C LEU A 115 -2.83 -7.65 -14.76
N PRO A 116 -1.86 -7.11 -15.52
CA PRO A 116 -2.14 -6.08 -16.51
C PRO A 116 -3.11 -6.58 -17.58
N THR A 117 -4.01 -5.71 -18.01
CA THR A 117 -4.86 -5.97 -19.17
C THR A 117 -4.04 -6.05 -20.46
N GLN A 118 -4.59 -6.68 -21.50
CA GLN A 118 -3.94 -6.71 -22.82
C GLN A 118 -3.68 -5.31 -23.39
N LEU A 119 -4.54 -4.32 -23.07
CA LEU A 119 -4.34 -2.94 -23.47
C LEU A 119 -3.12 -2.33 -22.77
N GLU A 120 -3.00 -2.49 -21.45
CA GLU A 120 -1.82 -2.04 -20.69
C GLU A 120 -0.54 -2.69 -21.24
N GLY A 121 -0.57 -3.99 -21.55
CA GLY A 121 0.57 -4.68 -22.17
C GLY A 121 0.98 -4.11 -23.54
N LYS A 122 0.01 -3.65 -24.34
CA LYS A 122 0.27 -3.00 -25.63
C LYS A 122 0.78 -1.56 -25.48
N LEU A 123 0.28 -0.82 -24.48
CA LEU A 123 0.67 0.57 -24.24
C LEU A 123 2.06 0.67 -23.59
N PHE A 124 2.35 -0.18 -22.61
CA PHE A 124 3.56 -0.12 -21.79
C PHE A 124 4.66 -1.07 -22.29
N ASN A 125 4.97 -0.98 -23.58
CA ASN A 125 5.85 -1.93 -24.28
C ASN A 125 7.29 -1.43 -24.55
N ASN A 126 7.63 -0.17 -24.23
CA ASN A 126 8.97 0.39 -24.42
C ASN A 126 9.47 1.12 -23.16
N THR A 127 10.75 1.50 -23.14
CA THR A 127 11.38 2.09 -21.94
C THR A 127 10.63 3.32 -21.42
N PHE A 128 10.22 4.23 -22.31
CA PHE A 128 9.54 5.45 -21.89
C PHE A 128 8.15 5.17 -21.33
N THR A 129 7.35 4.32 -22.00
CA THR A 129 6.02 3.99 -21.52
C THR A 129 6.07 3.15 -20.24
N LYS A 130 7.03 2.24 -20.10
CA LYS A 130 7.28 1.51 -18.84
C LYS A 130 7.69 2.45 -17.71
N PHE A 131 8.48 3.49 -17.98
CA PHE A 131 8.80 4.51 -16.98
C PHE A 131 7.52 5.22 -16.50
N LEU A 132 6.64 5.62 -17.42
CA LEU A 132 5.33 6.20 -17.05
C LEU A 132 4.47 5.21 -16.26
N PHE A 133 4.48 3.93 -16.62
CA PHE A 133 3.79 2.88 -15.88
C PHE A 133 4.24 2.86 -14.41
N VAL A 134 5.55 2.88 -14.15
CA VAL A 134 6.10 2.92 -12.79
C VAL A 134 5.73 4.23 -12.07
N CYS A 135 5.78 5.39 -12.73
CA CYS A 135 5.37 6.67 -12.13
C CYS A 135 3.91 6.66 -11.65
N PHE A 136 3.04 5.98 -12.39
CA PHE A 136 1.59 6.00 -12.18
C PHE A 136 1.04 4.66 -11.65
N GLN A 137 1.91 3.79 -11.15
CA GLN A 137 1.58 2.43 -10.70
C GLN A 137 0.37 2.39 -9.75
N VAL A 138 0.32 3.32 -8.81
CA VAL A 138 -0.78 3.45 -7.83
C VAL A 138 -2.15 3.57 -8.48
N PHE A 139 -2.25 4.24 -9.63
CA PHE A 139 -3.51 4.43 -10.32
C PHE A 139 -3.96 3.14 -11.01
N PHE A 140 -3.04 2.34 -11.56
CA PHE A 140 -3.41 1.03 -12.11
C PHE A 140 -3.92 0.11 -11.01
N TYR A 141 -3.24 0.05 -9.86
CA TYR A 141 -3.70 -0.75 -8.70
C TYR A 141 -5.04 -0.26 -8.15
N ALA A 142 -5.31 1.04 -8.17
CA ALA A 142 -6.58 1.60 -7.69
C ALA A 142 -7.75 1.36 -8.66
N PHE A 143 -7.52 1.55 -9.97
CA PHE A 143 -8.60 1.56 -10.96
C PHE A 143 -8.79 0.24 -11.70
N ARG A 144 -7.72 -0.52 -11.97
CA ARG A 144 -7.83 -1.78 -12.71
C ARG A 144 -8.81 -2.77 -12.06
N PRO A 145 -8.82 -2.98 -10.74
CA PRO A 145 -9.78 -3.88 -10.11
C PRO A 145 -11.24 -3.48 -10.35
N VAL A 146 -11.51 -2.18 -10.42
CA VAL A 146 -12.86 -1.63 -10.62
C VAL A 146 -13.33 -1.80 -12.07
N VAL A 147 -12.39 -1.87 -13.02
CA VAL A 147 -12.70 -2.07 -14.44
C VAL A 147 -12.77 -3.56 -14.79
N VAL A 148 -11.83 -4.36 -14.31
CA VAL A 148 -11.67 -5.77 -14.69
C VAL A 148 -12.64 -6.68 -13.94
N ASN A 149 -12.74 -6.51 -12.62
CA ASN A 149 -13.58 -7.36 -11.76
C ASN A 149 -14.33 -6.49 -10.73
N PRO A 150 -15.30 -5.67 -11.17
CA PRO A 150 -16.02 -4.75 -10.29
C PRO A 150 -16.79 -5.50 -9.21
N LYS A 151 -16.55 -5.12 -7.95
CA LYS A 151 -17.25 -5.68 -6.80
C LYS A 151 -18.11 -4.64 -6.11
N LYS A 152 -19.32 -5.03 -5.73
CA LYS A 152 -20.25 -4.16 -4.98
C LYS A 152 -19.65 -3.80 -3.61
N PRO A 153 -19.51 -2.52 -3.24
CA PRO A 153 -19.07 -2.12 -1.91
C PRO A 153 -20.08 -2.54 -0.84
N GLY A 154 -19.60 -3.00 0.32
CA GLY A 154 -20.41 -3.34 1.48
C GLY A 154 -20.25 -2.33 2.62
N LEU A 155 -20.77 -2.71 3.79
CA LEU A 155 -20.70 -1.87 5.00
C LEU A 155 -19.26 -1.61 5.47
N TRP A 156 -18.35 -2.57 5.27
CA TRP A 156 -16.96 -2.39 5.68
C TRP A 156 -16.22 -1.39 4.79
N GLU A 157 -16.47 -1.39 3.48
CA GLU A 157 -15.96 -0.37 2.57
C GLU A 157 -16.50 1.01 2.95
N LEU A 158 -17.77 1.11 3.37
CA LEU A 158 -18.33 2.35 3.90
C LEU A 158 -17.60 2.82 5.18
N TYR A 159 -17.31 1.92 6.13
CA TYR A 159 -16.54 2.29 7.33
C TYR A 159 -15.12 2.74 7.00
N ASN A 160 -14.44 2.07 6.07
CA ASN A 160 -13.12 2.48 5.61
C ASN A 160 -13.18 3.87 4.96
N TRP A 161 -14.19 4.11 4.12
CA TRP A 161 -14.40 5.39 3.45
C TRP A 161 -14.64 6.50 4.47
N LEU A 162 -15.56 6.30 5.43
CA LEU A 162 -15.85 7.27 6.48
C LEU A 162 -14.62 7.59 7.32
N ALA A 163 -13.84 6.59 7.73
CA ALA A 163 -12.63 6.80 8.52
C ALA A 163 -11.57 7.59 7.75
N CYS A 164 -11.28 7.18 6.50
CA CYS A 164 -10.27 7.84 5.66
C CYS A 164 -10.68 9.28 5.33
N VAL A 165 -11.93 9.52 4.94
CA VAL A 165 -12.43 10.86 4.62
C VAL A 165 -12.45 11.75 5.86
N SER A 166 -12.91 11.24 7.01
CA SER A 166 -12.88 12.00 8.26
C SER A 166 -11.46 12.37 8.66
N TYR A 167 -10.50 11.45 8.52
CA TYR A 167 -9.09 11.72 8.77
C TYR A 167 -8.53 12.77 7.80
N ASN A 168 -8.78 12.65 6.50
CA ASN A 168 -8.34 13.64 5.51
C ASN A 168 -8.91 15.03 5.79
N LEU A 169 -10.19 15.12 6.14
CA LEU A 169 -10.85 16.36 6.51
C LEU A 169 -10.23 16.96 7.78
N ALA A 170 -9.90 16.14 8.78
CA ALA A 170 -9.20 16.61 9.98
C ALA A 170 -7.80 17.13 9.63
N ILE A 171 -7.01 16.40 8.83
CA ILE A 171 -5.68 16.84 8.38
C ILE A 171 -5.77 18.16 7.63
N PHE A 172 -6.73 18.29 6.71
CA PHE A 172 -6.94 19.52 5.96
C PHE A 172 -7.39 20.69 6.85
N HIS A 173 -8.30 20.44 7.80
CA HIS A 173 -8.81 21.48 8.68
C HIS A 173 -7.74 22.02 9.63
N PHE A 174 -6.92 21.15 10.22
CA PHE A 174 -5.91 21.54 11.20
C PHE A 174 -4.54 21.92 10.59
N GLY A 175 -4.15 21.29 9.47
CA GLY A 175 -2.84 21.52 8.83
C GLY A 175 -2.89 22.21 7.47
N GLY A 176 -4.10 22.48 6.95
CA GLY A 176 -4.29 23.12 5.65
C GLY A 176 -4.04 22.20 4.44
N PRO A 177 -4.06 22.77 3.22
CA PRO A 177 -3.91 22.00 1.98
C PRO A 177 -2.55 21.31 1.86
N TRP A 178 -1.47 21.94 2.34
CA TRP A 178 -0.12 21.38 2.29
C TRP A 178 0.05 20.12 3.15
N ALA A 179 -0.67 20.04 4.29
CA ALA A 179 -0.69 18.85 5.13
C ALA A 179 -1.32 17.64 4.43
N LEU A 180 -2.49 17.84 3.81
CA LEU A 180 -3.13 16.77 3.05
C LEU A 180 -2.35 16.42 1.78
N PHE A 181 -1.80 17.42 1.10
CA PHE A 181 -0.98 17.22 -0.08
C PHE A 181 0.27 16.38 0.22
N TYR A 182 0.93 16.60 1.36
CA TYR A 182 2.06 15.79 1.84
C TYR A 182 1.72 14.29 1.90
N LEU A 183 0.57 13.93 2.47
CA LEU A 183 0.14 12.53 2.57
C LEU A 183 -0.14 11.93 1.18
N LEU A 184 -0.88 12.66 0.33
CA LEU A 184 -1.25 12.16 -1.00
C LEU A 184 -0.03 12.03 -1.94
N VAL A 185 0.88 13.00 -1.91
CA VAL A 185 2.11 12.93 -2.71
C VAL A 185 3.05 11.85 -2.17
N GLY A 186 3.10 11.66 -0.84
CA GLY A 186 3.81 10.54 -0.22
C GLY A 186 3.30 9.19 -0.74
N THR A 187 1.99 9.01 -0.85
CA THR A 187 1.40 7.80 -1.46
C THR A 187 1.82 7.63 -2.92
N LEU A 188 1.75 8.69 -3.74
CA LEU A 188 2.15 8.63 -5.15
C LEU A 188 3.63 8.24 -5.29
N LEU A 189 4.51 8.89 -4.53
CA LEU A 189 5.95 8.64 -4.57
C LEU A 189 6.28 7.24 -4.05
N GLY A 190 5.76 6.88 -2.88
CA GLY A 190 5.97 5.59 -2.22
C GLY A 190 5.40 4.39 -2.98
N SER A 191 4.51 4.62 -3.94
CA SER A 191 3.94 3.57 -4.80
C SER A 191 4.49 3.58 -6.22
N GLY A 192 5.42 4.49 -6.53
CA GLY A 192 5.95 4.68 -7.89
C GLY A 192 7.47 4.58 -7.93
N LEU A 193 8.15 5.68 -8.27
CA LEU A 193 9.61 5.75 -8.41
C LEU A 193 10.36 5.83 -7.06
N HIS A 194 9.97 5.02 -6.08
CA HIS A 194 10.66 4.90 -4.81
C HIS A 194 11.25 3.49 -4.69
N PRO A 195 12.51 3.32 -4.23
CA PRO A 195 13.13 2.00 -4.13
C PRO A 195 12.33 0.95 -3.36
N VAL A 196 11.58 1.36 -2.33
CA VAL A 196 10.69 0.47 -1.54
C VAL A 196 9.54 -0.09 -2.37
N ALA A 197 9.09 0.64 -3.40
CA ALA A 197 8.04 0.22 -4.32
C ALA A 197 8.47 -0.88 -5.30
N GLY A 198 9.75 -1.26 -5.31
CA GLY A 198 10.29 -2.27 -6.22
C GLY A 198 9.56 -3.62 -6.13
N HIS A 199 9.00 -3.96 -4.97
CA HIS A 199 8.27 -5.22 -4.76
C HIS A 199 7.03 -5.36 -5.68
N PHE A 200 6.35 -4.26 -6.00
CA PHE A 200 5.22 -4.26 -6.95
C PHE A 200 5.61 -4.80 -8.33
N ILE A 201 6.87 -4.61 -8.72
CA ILE A 201 7.43 -5.13 -9.96
C ILE A 201 7.98 -6.54 -9.76
N ALA A 202 8.61 -6.82 -8.62
CA ALA A 202 9.22 -8.11 -8.35
C ALA A 202 8.18 -9.24 -8.19
N GLU A 203 7.11 -9.03 -7.43
CA GLU A 203 6.14 -10.07 -7.07
C GLU A 203 5.13 -10.40 -8.17
N HIS A 204 4.79 -9.44 -9.02
CA HIS A 204 3.65 -9.54 -9.93
C HIS A 204 4.05 -9.76 -11.39
N TYR A 205 5.35 -9.94 -11.67
CA TYR A 205 5.84 -10.18 -13.02
C TYR A 205 6.77 -11.39 -13.04
N VAL A 206 6.48 -12.29 -13.97
CA VAL A 206 7.30 -13.49 -14.19
C VAL A 206 8.58 -13.08 -14.93
N PHE A 207 9.69 -13.03 -14.21
CA PHE A 207 11.01 -12.82 -14.79
C PHE A 207 11.65 -14.12 -15.29
N ILE A 208 11.28 -15.25 -14.68
CA ILE A 208 11.74 -16.59 -15.01
C ILE A 208 10.51 -17.47 -15.19
N LEU A 209 10.33 -18.03 -16.38
CA LEU A 209 9.17 -18.87 -16.70
C LEU A 209 9.01 -20.00 -15.68
N GLY A 210 7.81 -20.14 -15.13
CA GLY A 210 7.49 -21.14 -14.09
C GLY A 210 7.71 -20.68 -12.65
N TYR A 211 8.19 -19.45 -12.43
CA TYR A 211 8.31 -18.83 -11.11
C TYR A 211 7.42 -17.60 -11.02
N GLU A 212 6.36 -17.69 -10.21
CA GLU A 212 5.33 -16.66 -10.11
C GLU A 212 5.47 -15.78 -8.86
N THR A 213 6.37 -16.12 -7.93
CA THR A 213 6.59 -15.35 -6.70
C THR A 213 8.08 -15.10 -6.48
N TYR A 214 8.39 -13.90 -6.02
CA TYR A 214 9.73 -13.45 -5.69
C TYR A 214 9.67 -12.78 -4.33
N SER A 215 10.61 -13.09 -3.45
CA SER A 215 10.70 -12.44 -2.12
C SER A 215 11.85 -11.46 -2.11
N TYR A 216 11.64 -10.28 -1.53
CA TYR A 216 12.72 -9.35 -1.28
C TYR A 216 13.33 -9.59 0.11
N TYR A 217 14.60 -9.99 0.14
CA TYR A 217 15.38 -10.13 1.36
C TYR A 217 16.48 -9.07 1.38
N GLY A 218 16.18 -7.88 1.90
CA GLY A 218 17.16 -6.80 1.92
C GLY A 218 16.92 -5.76 3.00
N ILE A 219 17.82 -4.76 3.04
CA ILE A 219 17.88 -3.76 4.11
C ILE A 219 16.60 -2.92 4.22
N LEU A 220 15.81 -2.82 3.14
CA LEU A 220 14.59 -2.05 3.16
C LEU A 220 13.51 -2.70 4.03
N ASN A 221 13.56 -4.01 4.31
CA ASN A 221 12.66 -4.70 5.26
C ASN A 221 12.83 -4.25 6.72
N TRP A 222 13.85 -3.46 7.03
CA TRP A 222 13.94 -2.80 8.34
C TRP A 222 13.07 -1.53 8.41
N LEU A 223 12.83 -0.92 7.26
CA LEU A 223 12.01 0.28 7.08
C LEU A 223 10.58 -0.08 6.65
N THR A 224 10.42 -1.22 6.00
CA THR A 224 9.17 -1.79 5.52
C THR A 224 8.83 -3.09 6.24
N PHE A 225 7.63 -3.62 6.07
CA PHE A 225 7.33 -4.99 6.52
C PHE A 225 8.08 -6.00 5.62
N ASN A 226 8.23 -7.24 6.08
CA ASN A 226 8.77 -8.31 5.26
C ASN A 226 7.69 -8.78 4.28
N VAL A 227 7.95 -8.64 2.98
CA VAL A 227 7.10 -9.15 1.89
C VAL A 227 7.99 -9.85 0.87
#